data_AF-A0A0T1QCC2-F1
#
_entry.id   AF-A0A0T1QCC2-F1
#
_cell.length_a   1.000
_cell.length_b   1.000
_cell.length_c   1.000
_cell.angle_alpha   90.00
_cell.angle_beta   90.00
_cell.angle_gamma   90.00
#
_symmetry.space_group_name_H-M   'P 1'
#
loop_
_entity.id
_entity.type
_entity.pdbx_description
1 polymer ?
#
loop_
_entity_poly.entity_id
_entity_poly.type
_entity_poly.pdbx_seq_one_letter_code
_entity_poly.pdbx_strand_id
1 'polypeptide(L)'
;MSASAAFHAHKLPVRGDGRRPSRVRPYSLTGGRTRFGHVLLVETFVAALEAAPVRKVLTDGGPAARGLMPEMRAIVEICRRMRTVAEISALLKMPLGVVRVLLSDLADQGKIRVYGTGHGTGQPDRALLERVLSGLRRL
;
A
#
# COMPACT_ATOMS: atom_id res chain seq x y z
N MET A 1 23.22 -41.88 -33.74
CA MET A 1 21.96 -41.21 -33.38
C MET A 1 21.70 -41.44 -31.90
N SER A 2 21.83 -40.42 -31.06
CA SER A 2 20.87 -40.11 -29.99
C SER A 2 21.32 -38.84 -29.27
N ALA A 3 20.50 -37.79 -29.36
CA ALA A 3 20.69 -36.53 -28.68
C ALA A 3 20.03 -36.62 -27.29
N SER A 4 20.75 -36.24 -26.24
CA SER A 4 20.18 -36.07 -24.90
C SER A 4 20.34 -34.62 -24.48
N ALA A 5 19.31 -33.82 -24.74
CA ALA A 5 19.21 -32.44 -24.28
C ALA A 5 18.89 -32.43 -22.78
N ALA A 6 19.88 -32.09 -21.96
CA ALA A 6 19.67 -31.83 -20.54
C ALA A 6 19.09 -30.42 -20.37
N PHE A 7 17.80 -30.32 -20.05
CA PHE A 7 17.15 -29.08 -19.67
C PHE A 7 17.81 -28.49 -18.41
N HIS A 8 18.41 -27.31 -18.53
CA HIS A 8 18.81 -26.51 -17.38
C HIS A 8 17.57 -25.98 -16.66
N ALA A 9 17.29 -26.54 -15.48
CA ALA A 9 16.29 -26.00 -14.58
C ALA A 9 16.69 -24.57 -14.19
N HIS A 10 15.97 -23.58 -14.71
CA HIS A 10 16.18 -22.18 -14.36
C HIS A 10 15.74 -21.99 -12.91
N LYS A 11 16.72 -21.89 -12.01
CA LYS A 11 16.50 -21.74 -10.57
C LYS A 11 15.72 -20.43 -10.36
N LEU A 12 14.45 -20.54 -9.94
CA LEU A 12 13.62 -19.38 -9.64
C LEU A 12 14.30 -18.55 -8.54
N PRO A 13 14.24 -17.21 -8.61
CA PRO A 13 14.90 -16.35 -7.64
C PRO A 13 14.32 -16.57 -6.24
N VAL A 14 15.21 -16.85 -5.30
CA VAL A 14 14.87 -16.96 -3.88
C VAL A 14 14.63 -15.56 -3.33
N ARG A 15 13.36 -15.20 -3.15
CA ARG A 15 12.98 -13.92 -2.55
C ARG A 15 13.05 -14.04 -1.03
N GLY A 16 14.16 -13.61 -0.40
CA GLY A 16 14.19 -13.46 1.07
C GLY A 16 15.51 -13.52 1.82
N ASP A 17 16.67 -13.56 1.16
CA ASP A 17 17.94 -13.99 1.79
C ASP A 17 18.58 -13.03 2.83
N GLY A 18 17.88 -11.95 3.21
CA GLY A 18 18.35 -10.99 4.22
C GLY A 18 17.28 -10.52 5.20
N ARG A 19 16.11 -11.16 5.17
CA ARG A 19 14.96 -10.72 5.97
C ARG A 19 15.00 -11.40 7.33
N ARG A 20 15.43 -10.68 8.39
CA ARG A 20 15.16 -11.13 9.76
C ARG A 20 13.65 -11.40 9.87
N PRO A 21 13.23 -12.64 10.19
CA PRO A 21 11.82 -12.96 10.26
C PRO A 21 11.18 -12.06 11.33
N SER A 22 10.06 -11.44 10.98
CA SER A 22 9.23 -10.74 11.97
C SER A 22 8.96 -11.72 13.12
N ARG A 23 9.13 -11.27 14.37
CA ARG A 23 8.87 -12.09 15.57
C ARG A 23 7.41 -12.58 15.60
N VAL A 24 6.53 -11.89 14.89
CA VAL A 24 5.10 -12.20 14.72
C VAL A 24 4.85 -12.68 13.29
N ARG A 25 4.09 -13.77 13.14
CA ARG A 25 3.64 -14.25 11.82
C ARG A 25 2.82 -13.15 11.14
N PRO A 26 3.07 -12.81 9.86
CA PRO A 26 2.46 -11.62 9.26
C PRO A 26 0.92 -11.55 9.34
N TYR A 27 0.22 -12.68 9.18
CA TYR A 27 -1.24 -12.73 9.23
C TYR A 27 -1.83 -12.77 10.64
N SER A 28 -1.00 -12.92 11.68
CA SER A 28 -1.47 -12.78 13.06
C SER A 28 -1.89 -11.33 13.37
N LEU A 29 -1.31 -10.34 12.67
CA LEU A 29 -1.69 -8.93 12.79
C LEU A 29 -3.13 -8.67 12.34
N THR A 30 -3.66 -9.48 11.42
CA THR A 30 -5.04 -9.36 10.91
C THR A 30 -5.99 -10.34 11.60
N GLY A 31 -5.52 -11.16 12.54
CA GLY A 31 -6.29 -12.26 13.12
C GLY A 31 -6.65 -13.34 12.09
N GLY A 32 -5.85 -13.49 11.03
CA GLY A 32 -6.13 -14.40 9.91
C GLY A 32 -7.10 -13.84 8.86
N ARG A 33 -7.63 -12.63 9.04
CA ARG A 33 -8.48 -11.97 8.04
C ARG A 33 -7.66 -11.67 6.77
N THR A 34 -8.23 -12.00 5.62
CA THR A 34 -7.67 -11.72 4.27
C THR A 34 -8.62 -10.91 3.39
N ARG A 35 -9.86 -10.69 3.84
CA ARG A 35 -10.85 -9.85 3.17
C ARG A 35 -10.71 -8.40 3.60
N PHE A 36 -10.94 -7.48 2.66
CA PHE A 36 -10.93 -6.04 2.84
C PHE A 36 -12.11 -5.44 2.05
N GLY A 37 -12.75 -4.39 2.58
CA GLY A 37 -14.00 -3.82 2.04
C GLY A 37 -13.81 -2.78 0.94
N HIS A 38 -12.60 -2.24 0.80
CA HIS A 38 -12.27 -1.17 -0.15
C HIS A 38 -11.49 -1.68 -1.36
N VAL A 39 -11.67 -1.06 -2.53
CA VAL A 39 -10.85 -1.34 -3.71
C VAL A 39 -9.44 -0.76 -3.49
N LEU A 40 -8.50 -1.61 -3.07
CA LEU A 40 -7.12 -1.24 -2.71
C LEU A 40 -6.13 -1.84 -3.71
N LEU A 41 -6.16 -1.36 -4.96
CA LEU A 41 -5.17 -1.72 -5.97
C LEU A 41 -3.78 -1.27 -5.53
N VAL A 42 -2.74 -1.85 -6.13
CA VAL A 42 -1.36 -1.63 -5.67
C VAL A 42 -0.95 -0.16 -5.85
N GLU A 43 -1.46 0.47 -6.90
CA GLU A 43 -1.30 1.88 -7.29
C GLU A 43 -2.31 2.83 -6.62
N THR A 44 -3.26 2.32 -5.84
CA THR A 44 -4.27 3.15 -5.17
C THR A 44 -3.61 4.10 -4.19
N PHE A 45 -3.92 5.40 -4.28
CA PHE A 45 -3.40 6.41 -3.38
C PHE A 45 -4.19 6.47 -2.07
N VAL A 46 -3.46 6.69 -0.99
CA VAL A 46 -3.98 6.80 0.37
C VAL A 46 -3.34 8.03 1.03
N ALA A 47 -4.14 8.79 1.78
CA ALA A 47 -3.65 9.87 2.65
C ALA A 47 -4.30 9.79 4.04
N ALA A 48 -3.59 10.23 5.07
CA ALA A 48 -4.14 10.37 6.41
C ALA A 48 -5.17 11.52 6.45
N LEU A 49 -6.27 11.30 7.16
CA LEU A 49 -7.21 12.36 7.51
C LEU A 49 -6.73 12.98 8.82
N GLU A 50 -6.06 14.13 8.73
CA GLU A 50 -5.54 14.83 9.90
C GLU A 50 -6.71 15.28 10.82
N ALA A 51 -6.70 14.85 12.08
CA ALA A 51 -7.34 15.63 13.14
C ALA A 51 -6.40 16.80 13.49
N ALA A 52 -6.97 18.00 13.65
CA ALA A 52 -6.28 19.28 13.88
C ALA A 52 -4.99 19.21 14.74
N PRO A 53 -4.01 20.10 14.52
CA PRO A 53 -2.66 19.98 15.06
C PRO A 53 -2.65 20.25 16.58
N VAL A 54 -2.92 19.22 17.39
CA VAL A 54 -2.57 19.25 18.81
C VAL A 54 -1.10 18.88 18.92
N ARG A 55 -0.30 19.90 19.25
CA ARG A 55 1.09 19.90 19.72
C ARG A 55 1.66 18.49 19.97
N LYS A 56 2.68 18.13 19.18
CA LYS A 56 3.53 16.95 19.40
C LYS A 56 4.16 17.01 20.79
N VAL A 57 3.54 16.36 21.76
CA VAL A 57 4.27 15.83 22.91
C VAL A 57 4.80 14.47 22.49
N LEU A 58 6.10 14.26 22.68
CA LEU A 58 6.87 13.07 22.30
C LEU A 58 6.53 11.86 23.20
N THR A 59 5.24 11.68 23.52
CA THR A 59 4.72 10.58 24.34
C THR A 59 3.47 10.04 23.65
N ASP A 60 3.59 8.85 23.07
CA ASP A 60 2.47 7.97 22.67
C ASP A 60 1.39 8.52 21.74
N GLY A 61 1.78 9.20 20.66
CA GLY A 61 0.90 9.43 19.50
C GLY A 61 -0.24 10.42 19.78
N GLY A 62 -0.48 11.32 18.83
CA GLY A 62 -1.54 12.31 18.95
C GLY A 62 -2.92 11.68 19.20
N PRO A 63 -3.93 12.48 19.58
CA PRO A 63 -5.29 12.00 19.89
C PRO A 63 -5.91 11.13 18.78
N ALA A 64 -5.52 11.35 17.52
CA ALA A 64 -5.94 10.52 16.39
C ALA A 64 -5.44 9.05 16.44
N ALA A 65 -4.38 8.76 17.20
CA ALA A 65 -3.71 7.46 17.26
C ALA A 65 -3.88 6.69 18.58
N ARG A 66 -4.58 7.24 19.58
CA ARG A 66 -4.91 6.50 20.80
C ARG A 66 -5.79 5.30 20.46
N GLY A 67 -5.44 4.13 20.99
CA GLY A 67 -6.16 2.86 20.75
C GLY A 67 -5.80 2.13 19.47
N LEU A 68 -4.96 2.70 18.59
CA LEU A 68 -4.47 1.99 17.40
C LEU A 68 -3.29 1.08 17.74
N MET A 69 -3.27 -0.09 17.09
CA MET A 69 -2.09 -0.94 17.03
C MET A 69 -0.88 -0.18 16.48
N PRO A 70 0.35 -0.51 16.90
CA PRO A 70 1.57 0.15 16.42
C PRO A 70 1.68 0.21 14.88
N GLU A 71 1.27 -0.86 14.20
CA GLU A 71 1.31 -0.97 12.74
C GLU A 71 0.32 -0.01 12.07
N MET A 72 -0.90 0.12 12.62
CA MET A 72 -1.91 1.05 12.11
C MET A 72 -1.49 2.50 12.33
N ARG A 73 -0.85 2.80 13.47
CA ARG A 73 -0.26 4.11 13.77
C ARG A 73 0.86 4.46 12.78
N ALA A 74 1.73 3.50 12.46
CA ALA A 74 2.79 3.68 11.49
C ALA A 74 2.24 3.96 10.08
N ILE A 75 1.15 3.29 9.68
CA ILE A 75 0.46 3.58 8.41
C ILE A 75 -0.03 5.04 8.39
N VAL A 76 -0.72 5.49 9.43
CA VAL A 76 -1.23 6.88 9.52
C VAL A 76 -0.09 7.90 9.41
N GLU A 77 1.03 7.68 10.10
CA GLU A 77 2.18 8.61 10.05
C GLU A 77 2.84 8.66 8.66
N ILE A 78 2.99 7.51 7.98
CA ILE A 78 3.54 7.48 6.62
C ILE A 78 2.57 8.12 5.61
N CYS A 79 1.26 7.95 5.81
CA CYS A 79 0.22 8.50 4.94
C CYS A 79 -0.05 10.00 5.14
N ARG A 80 0.65 10.68 6.05
CA ARG A 80 0.62 12.16 6.13
C ARG A 80 1.08 12.81 4.84
N ARG A 81 1.95 12.12 4.10
CA ARG A 81 2.16 12.36 2.68
C ARG A 81 1.38 11.29 1.92
N MET A 82 0.70 11.69 0.86
CA MET A 82 -0.01 10.74 0.01
C MET A 82 0.96 9.68 -0.54
N ARG A 83 0.54 8.41 -0.45
CA ARG A 83 1.32 7.23 -0.85
C ARG A 83 0.44 6.17 -1.46
N THR A 84 1.00 5.35 -2.33
CA THR A 84 0.33 4.18 -2.89
C THR A 84 0.35 2.99 -1.92
N VAL A 85 -0.58 2.05 -2.08
CA VAL A 85 -0.60 0.80 -1.30
C VAL A 85 0.73 0.03 -1.44
N ALA A 86 1.32 0.01 -2.64
CA ALA A 86 2.63 -0.60 -2.90
C ALA A 86 3.72 0.01 -2.03
N GLU A 87 3.82 1.33 -2.04
CA GLU A 87 4.83 2.07 -1.28
C GLU A 87 4.67 1.83 0.22
N ILE A 88 3.43 1.85 0.72
CA ILE A 88 3.15 1.58 2.14
C ILE A 88 3.64 0.19 2.53
N SER A 89 3.34 -0.84 1.72
CA SER A 89 3.81 -2.21 1.94
C SER A 89 5.32 -2.35 1.89
N ALA A 90 5.98 -1.66 0.95
CA ALA A 90 7.43 -1.65 0.83
C ALA A 90 8.11 -0.95 2.02
N LEU A 91 7.62 0.22 2.43
CA LEU A 91 8.17 1.03 3.53
C LEU A 91 8.01 0.34 4.87
N LEU A 92 6.80 -0.15 5.16
CA LEU A 92 6.53 -0.91 6.38
C LEU A 92 7.03 -2.34 6.30
N LYS A 93 7.52 -2.75 5.13
CA LYS A 93 8.14 -4.05 4.94
C LYS A 93 7.12 -5.17 5.28
N MET A 94 5.83 -4.96 5.08
CA MET A 94 4.75 -5.91 5.40
C MET A 94 4.14 -6.53 4.14
N PRO A 95 3.60 -7.76 4.18
CA PRO A 95 2.92 -8.34 3.01
C PRO A 95 1.73 -7.49 2.55
N LEU A 96 1.51 -7.40 1.23
CA LEU A 96 0.44 -6.59 0.64
C LEU A 96 -0.94 -6.90 1.21
N GLY A 97 -1.26 -8.19 1.43
CA GLY A 97 -2.55 -8.59 2.01
C GLY A 97 -2.77 -8.05 3.42
N VAL A 98 -1.73 -8.06 4.26
CA VAL A 98 -1.78 -7.51 5.62
C VAL A 98 -2.03 -6.01 5.56
N VAL A 99 -1.28 -5.29 4.71
CA VAL A 99 -1.44 -3.84 4.55
C VAL A 99 -2.84 -3.48 4.07
N ARG A 100 -3.40 -4.21 3.10
CA ARG A 100 -4.76 -3.96 2.59
C ARG A 100 -5.83 -4.12 3.67
N VAL A 101 -5.70 -5.12 4.54
CA VAL A 101 -6.64 -5.30 5.65
C VAL A 101 -6.54 -4.13 6.63
N LEU A 102 -5.33 -3.76 7.05
CA LEU A 102 -5.12 -2.63 7.96
C LEU A 102 -5.59 -1.29 7.37
N LEU A 103 -5.38 -1.09 6.06
CA LEU A 103 -5.88 0.08 5.34
C LEU A 103 -7.41 0.09 5.29
N SER A 104 -8.05 -1.05 5.03
CA SER A 104 -9.51 -1.17 5.09
C SER A 104 -10.03 -0.78 6.47
N ASP A 105 -9.45 -1.34 7.54
CA ASP A 105 -9.86 -1.04 8.91
C ASP A 105 -9.65 0.46 9.24
N LEU A 106 -8.56 1.08 8.78
CA LEU A 106 -8.30 2.51 8.96
C LEU A 106 -9.26 3.41 8.17
N ALA A 107 -9.67 2.99 6.98
CA ALA A 107 -10.64 3.70 6.15
C ALA A 107 -12.02 3.65 6.81
N ASP A 108 -12.43 2.48 7.33
CA ASP A 108 -13.70 2.31 8.06
C ASP A 108 -13.74 3.14 9.35
N GLN A 109 -12.58 3.34 10.00
CA GLN A 109 -12.44 4.22 11.17
C GLN A 109 -12.31 5.72 10.82
N GLY A 110 -12.36 6.09 9.54
CA GLY A 110 -12.22 7.49 9.10
C GLY A 110 -10.85 8.11 9.39
N LYS A 111 -9.80 7.29 9.55
CA LYS A 111 -8.42 7.75 9.84
C LYS A 111 -7.62 8.05 8.58
N ILE A 112 -8.01 7.45 7.46
CA ILE A 112 -7.39 7.66 6.16
C ILE A 112 -8.47 7.88 5.11
N ARG A 113 -8.07 8.50 4.00
CA ARG A 113 -8.85 8.61 2.78
C ARG A 113 -8.21 7.75 1.70
N VAL A 114 -9.02 6.91 1.09
CA VAL A 114 -8.65 6.13 -0.10
C VAL A 114 -9.10 6.92 -1.33
N TYR A 115 -8.17 7.19 -2.23
CA TYR A 115 -8.46 7.82 -3.51
C TYR A 115 -8.64 6.72 -4.54
N GLY A 116 -9.85 6.60 -5.08
CA GLY A 116 -10.11 5.66 -6.17
C GLY A 116 -9.09 5.85 -7.29
N THR A 117 -8.66 4.76 -7.90
CA THR A 117 -7.93 4.87 -9.17
C THR A 117 -8.88 5.59 -10.12
N GLY A 118 -8.40 6.63 -10.82
CA GLY A 118 -9.22 7.53 -11.66
C GLY A 118 -9.90 6.87 -12.87
N HIS A 119 -10.07 5.55 -12.83
CA HIS A 119 -10.89 4.76 -13.73
C HIS A 119 -12.34 4.92 -13.28
N GLY A 120 -12.86 6.16 -13.42
CA GLY A 120 -14.29 6.26 -13.74
C GLY A 120 -14.54 5.35 -14.94
N THR A 121 -15.69 4.71 -15.00
CA THR A 121 -16.07 3.74 -16.05
C THR A 121 -16.06 4.31 -17.48
N GLY A 122 -15.58 5.53 -17.69
CA GLY A 122 -15.44 6.18 -19.00
C GLY A 122 -14.00 6.16 -19.50
N GLN A 123 -13.86 5.91 -20.80
CA GLN A 123 -12.61 6.19 -21.50
C GLN A 123 -12.22 7.66 -21.28
N PRO A 124 -10.92 7.97 -21.09
CA PRO A 124 -10.46 9.35 -21.03
C PRO A 124 -10.87 10.09 -22.31
N ASP A 125 -11.39 11.32 -22.15
CA ASP A 125 -11.84 12.14 -23.26
C ASP A 125 -10.72 12.30 -24.30
N ARG A 126 -11.07 12.13 -25.58
CA ARG A 126 -10.19 12.29 -26.74
C ARG A 126 -9.46 13.63 -26.68
N ALA A 127 -10.15 14.71 -26.28
CA ALA A 127 -9.56 16.03 -26.17
C ALA A 127 -8.45 16.11 -25.12
N LEU A 128 -8.58 15.39 -24.00
CA LEU A 128 -7.53 15.27 -22.99
C LEU A 128 -6.32 14.52 -23.57
N LEU A 129 -6.56 13.40 -24.24
CA LEU A 129 -5.49 12.59 -24.83
C LEU A 129 -4.70 13.37 -25.89
N GLU A 130 -5.39 14.16 -26.73
CA GLU A 130 -4.75 15.01 -27.74
C GLU A 130 -3.93 16.13 -27.10
N ARG A 131 -4.42 16.75 -26.02
CA ARG A 131 -3.66 17.74 -25.26
C ARG A 131 -2.40 17.15 -24.63
N VAL A 132 -2.49 15.95 -24.03
CA VAL A 132 -1.32 15.25 -23.46
C VAL A 132 -0.33 14.89 -24.56
N LEU A 133 -0.78 14.34 -25.69
CA LEU A 133 0.07 13.99 -26.83
C LEU A 133 0.80 15.23 -27.39
N SER A 134 0.09 16.34 -27.54
CA SER A 134 0.71 17.59 -27.98
C SER A 134 1.71 18.13 -26.96
N GLY A 135 1.48 17.95 -25.67
CA GLY A 135 2.43 18.34 -24.62
C GLY A 135 3.72 17.50 -24.67
N LEU A 136 3.59 16.18 -24.78
CA LEU A 136 4.74 15.26 -24.84
C LEU A 136 5.59 15.43 -26.11
N ARG A 137 5.01 15.85 -27.23
CA ARG A 137 5.74 16.12 -28.49
C ARG A 137 6.52 17.44 -28.50
N ARG A 138 6.32 18.30 -27.50
CA ARG A 138 6.99 19.62 -27.38
C ARG A 138 8.13 19.61 -26.35
N LEU A 139 8.46 18.44 -25.82
CA LEU A 139 9.61 18.17 -24.96
C LEU A 139 10.70 17.49 -25.78
#